data_AF-A0A7C6F0B5-F1
#
_entry.id   AF-A0A7C6F0B5-F1
#
_cell.length_a   1.000
_cell.length_b   1.000
_cell.length_c   1.000
_cell.angle_alpha   90.00
_cell.angle_beta   90.00
_cell.angle_gamma   90.00
#
_symmetry.space_group_name_H-M   'P 1'
#
loop_
_entity.id
_entity.type
_entity.pdbx_description
1 polymer ?
#
loop_
_entity_poly.entity_id
_entity_poly.type
_entity_poly.pdbx_seq_one_letter_code
_entity_poly.pdbx_strand_id
1 'polypeptide(L)'
;MLSIGVMLNPWLPRTPAHDTLHPRETSWQPLPEERAVLLRQWSGLDGRVLQMRGGHRFPAGYFQIREKKKSRFVKITASRNAARIEAADRMAAFAGTHEVRVNCLLPGFPRSAETNHALFAYPYIDGSFSSGDPQQLASLGQAVAHLHQALRQCPWQQDVRHHGSARQQMLRNRLQQIRQGQCHGIPAAAVSL
;
A
#
# COMPACT_ATOMS: atom_id res chain seq x y z
N MET A 1 26.30 -20.05 17.31
CA MET A 1 24.87 -19.71 17.29
C MET A 1 24.70 -18.31 16.74
N LEU A 2 24.45 -18.19 15.43
CA LEU A 2 24.12 -16.91 14.80
C LEU A 2 22.64 -16.66 15.07
N SER A 3 22.36 -15.69 15.94
CA SER A 3 21.00 -15.21 16.18
C SER A 3 20.53 -14.52 14.90
N ILE A 4 19.66 -15.19 14.15
CA ILE A 4 18.95 -14.61 13.02
C ILE A 4 18.00 -13.58 13.61
N GLY A 5 18.48 -12.33 13.70
CA GLY A 5 17.64 -11.19 14.04
C GLY A 5 16.55 -11.08 13.00
N VAL A 6 15.34 -11.53 13.35
CA VAL A 6 14.13 -11.27 12.57
C VAL A 6 13.98 -9.74 12.54
N MET A 7 14.41 -9.12 11.45
CA MET A 7 14.09 -7.73 11.14
C MET A 7 12.58 -7.66 10.94
N LEU A 8 11.86 -7.42 12.04
CA LEU A 8 10.44 -7.05 12.04
C LEU A 8 10.33 -5.70 11.36
N ASN A 9 10.14 -5.73 10.05
CA ASN A 9 9.95 -4.57 9.20
C ASN A 9 8.66 -3.84 9.65
N PRO A 10 8.74 -2.66 10.29
CA PRO A 10 7.61 -2.08 11.00
C PRO A 10 6.56 -1.56 10.02
N TRP A 11 5.36 -2.12 10.20
CA TRP A 11 4.16 -2.05 9.38
C TRP A 11 3.43 -0.69 9.32
N LEU A 12 4.13 0.45 9.43
CA LEU A 12 3.55 1.78 9.17
C LEU A 12 4.59 2.83 8.74
N PRO A 13 4.27 3.73 7.80
CA PRO A 13 4.96 5.00 7.67
C PRO A 13 4.84 5.79 8.97
N ARG A 14 5.90 6.54 9.30
CA ARG A 14 6.10 7.25 10.58
C ARG A 14 5.40 8.58 10.69
N THR A 15 4.82 8.96 9.58
CA THR A 15 3.96 10.12 9.41
C THR A 15 2.67 9.57 8.83
N PRO A 16 1.53 10.18 9.16
CA PRO A 16 0.34 9.98 8.32
C PRO A 16 0.76 10.22 6.86
N ALA A 17 0.13 9.52 5.92
CA ALA A 17 0.46 9.70 4.50
C ALA A 17 0.43 11.19 4.11
N HIS A 18 -0.38 11.98 4.81
CA HIS A 18 -0.53 13.43 4.68
C HIS A 18 -0.70 14.06 6.08
N ASP A 19 -0.14 15.25 6.28
CA ASP A 19 -0.24 16.01 7.55
C ASP A 19 -1.59 16.73 7.71
N THR A 20 -2.45 16.63 6.70
CA THR A 20 -3.77 17.27 6.61
C THR A 20 -4.86 16.23 6.31
N LEU A 21 -6.13 16.58 6.54
CA LEU A 21 -7.28 15.73 6.19
C LEU A 21 -7.33 15.40 4.69
N HIS A 22 -6.79 16.29 3.85
CA HIS A 22 -6.73 16.15 2.41
C HIS A 22 -5.26 16.12 1.95
N PRO A 23 -4.79 15.07 1.28
CA PRO A 23 -3.54 15.16 0.53
C PRO A 23 -3.56 16.30 -0.46
N ARG A 24 -2.35 16.74 -0.85
CA ARG A 24 -2.19 17.47 -2.10
C ARG A 24 -2.73 16.63 -3.25
N GLU A 25 -3.45 17.27 -4.17
CA GLU A 25 -3.99 16.59 -5.35
C GLU A 25 -2.89 15.80 -6.07
N THR A 26 -3.22 14.56 -6.38
CA THR A 26 -2.31 13.68 -7.09
C THR A 26 -2.27 14.12 -8.54
N SER A 27 -1.12 14.60 -9.01
CA SER A 27 -0.92 14.95 -10.41
C SER A 27 -0.29 13.78 -11.17
N TRP A 28 -0.79 13.54 -12.38
CA TRP A 28 -0.30 12.50 -13.29
C TRP A 28 0.35 13.16 -14.48
N GLN A 29 1.57 12.75 -14.83
CA GLN A 29 2.29 13.26 -15.99
C GLN A 29 2.52 12.13 -17.00
N PRO A 30 2.52 12.42 -18.32
CA PRO A 30 2.88 11.42 -19.32
C PRO A 30 4.27 10.85 -19.04
N LEU A 31 4.40 9.52 -19.09
CA LEU A 31 5.69 8.86 -19.02
C LEU A 31 6.36 8.92 -20.40
N PRO A 32 7.68 9.17 -20.52
CA PRO A 32 8.39 9.12 -21.80
C PRO A 32 8.16 7.78 -22.51
N GLU A 33 7.99 7.84 -23.83
CA GLU A 33 7.49 6.70 -24.61
C GLU A 33 8.36 5.44 -24.47
N GLU A 34 9.68 5.58 -24.46
CA GLU A 34 10.62 4.47 -24.25
C GLU A 34 10.32 3.69 -22.95
N ARG A 35 10.04 4.40 -21.86
CA ARG A 35 9.69 3.80 -20.56
C ARG A 35 8.25 3.29 -20.52
N ALA A 36 7.34 3.95 -21.25
CA ALA A 36 5.97 3.49 -21.39
C ALA A 36 5.90 2.15 -22.16
N VAL A 37 6.74 1.96 -23.18
CA VAL A 37 6.89 0.67 -23.88
C VAL A 37 7.32 -0.43 -22.90
N LEU A 38 8.37 -0.18 -22.11
CA LEU A 38 8.85 -1.16 -21.11
C LEU A 38 7.75 -1.51 -20.10
N LEU A 39 7.04 -0.51 -19.56
CA LEU A 39 5.96 -0.76 -18.59
C LEU A 39 4.83 -1.62 -19.19
N ARG A 40 4.45 -1.36 -20.44
CA ARG A 40 3.44 -2.16 -21.15
C ARG A 40 3.93 -3.59 -21.37
N GLN A 41 5.20 -3.78 -21.75
CA GLN A 41 5.81 -5.10 -21.90
C GLN A 41 5.80 -5.89 -20.58
N TRP A 42 6.25 -5.29 -19.48
CA TRP A 42 6.29 -5.95 -18.16
C TRP A 42 4.89 -6.27 -17.63
N SER A 43 3.96 -5.32 -17.77
CA SER A 43 2.60 -5.47 -17.25
C SER A 43 1.68 -6.31 -18.14
N GLY A 44 1.97 -6.40 -19.44
CA GLY A 44 1.04 -6.93 -20.45
C GLY A 44 -0.24 -6.10 -20.58
N LEU A 45 -0.23 -4.84 -20.12
CA LEU A 45 -1.35 -3.91 -20.21
C LEU A 45 -1.09 -2.91 -21.33
N ASP A 46 -2.09 -2.61 -22.14
CA ASP A 46 -2.02 -1.62 -23.21
C ASP A 46 -2.53 -0.25 -22.76
N GLY A 47 -2.24 0.79 -23.55
CA GLY A 47 -2.81 2.13 -23.38
C GLY A 47 -1.78 3.21 -23.03
N ARG A 48 -2.29 4.41 -22.70
CA ARG A 48 -1.45 5.56 -22.38
C ARG A 48 -0.94 5.45 -20.95
N VAL A 49 0.38 5.50 -20.77
CA VAL A 49 1.02 5.42 -19.46
C VAL A 49 1.24 6.81 -18.89
N LEU A 50 0.76 7.02 -17.66
CA LEU A 50 1.03 8.20 -16.85
C LEU A 50 1.77 7.77 -15.59
N GLN A 51 2.71 8.60 -15.14
CA GLN A 51 3.38 8.44 -13.86
C GLN A 51 2.83 9.44 -12.85
N MET A 52 2.60 8.99 -11.63
CA MET A 52 2.25 9.88 -10.53
C MET A 52 3.44 10.79 -10.22
N ARG A 53 3.21 12.10 -10.17
CA ARG A 53 4.26 13.05 -9.79
C ARG A 53 4.68 12.80 -8.35
N GLY A 54 5.96 12.58 -8.13
CA GLY A 54 6.53 12.28 -6.81
C GLY A 54 8.04 12.05 -6.88
N GLY A 55 8.67 11.80 -5.73
CA GLY A 55 10.12 11.63 -5.62
C GLY A 55 10.67 10.27 -6.10
N HIS A 56 9.86 9.44 -6.77
CA HIS A 56 10.28 8.12 -7.23
C HIS A 56 10.94 8.18 -8.60
N ARG A 57 12.04 7.44 -8.76
CA ARG A 57 12.73 7.25 -10.05
C ARG A 57 12.29 5.93 -10.68
N PHE A 58 11.98 5.98 -11.98
CA PHE A 58 11.68 4.78 -12.77
C PHE A 58 12.80 3.73 -12.62
N PRO A 59 12.49 2.42 -12.49
CA PRO A 59 11.16 1.83 -12.67
C PRO A 59 10.25 1.91 -11.44
N ALA A 60 10.76 2.23 -10.26
CA ALA A 60 9.94 2.32 -9.05
C ALA A 60 8.95 3.50 -9.11
N GLY A 61 7.74 3.28 -8.57
CA GLY A 61 6.74 4.33 -8.45
C GLY A 61 5.31 3.84 -8.70
N TYR A 62 4.44 4.81 -8.97
CA TYR A 62 3.02 4.62 -9.19
C TYR A 62 2.65 5.13 -10.58
N PHE A 63 1.89 4.34 -11.31
CA PHE A 63 1.54 4.58 -12.70
C PHE A 63 0.04 4.37 -12.89
N GLN A 64 -0.53 5.11 -13.83
CA GLN A 64 -1.87 4.91 -14.34
C GLN A 64 -1.76 4.54 -15.81
N ILE A 65 -2.29 3.38 -16.18
CA ILE A 65 -2.41 2.98 -17.59
C ILE A 65 -3.86 3.21 -18.00
N ARG A 66 -4.08 4.14 -18.93
CA ARG A 66 -5.40 4.50 -19.44
C ARG A 66 -5.67 3.80 -20.77
N GLU A 67 -6.61 2.86 -20.75
CA GLU A 67 -7.19 2.23 -21.93
C GLU A 67 -8.48 2.98 -22.33
N LYS A 68 -9.06 2.66 -23.49
CA LYS A 68 -10.26 3.35 -24.01
C LYS A 68 -11.45 3.38 -23.04
N LYS A 69 -11.65 2.31 -22.26
CA LYS A 69 -12.83 2.14 -21.37
C LYS A 69 -12.47 1.88 -19.91
N LYS A 70 -11.19 1.72 -19.60
CA LYS A 70 -10.72 1.25 -18.30
C LYS A 70 -9.40 1.92 -17.97
N SER A 71 -9.20 2.18 -16.68
CA SER A 71 -7.90 2.61 -16.18
C SER A 71 -7.39 1.58 -15.19
N ARG A 72 -6.08 1.37 -15.20
CA ARG A 72 -5.36 0.49 -14.27
C ARG A 72 -4.39 1.31 -13.44
N PHE A 73 -4.34 1.01 -12.15
CA PHE A 73 -3.28 1.51 -11.28
C PHE A 73 -2.18 0.46 -11.21
N VAL A 74 -0.95 0.87 -11.50
CA VAL A 74 0.23 -0.01 -11.47
C VAL A 74 1.23 0.55 -10.45
N LYS A 75 1.70 -0.31 -9.55
CA LYS A 75 2.71 -0.01 -8.56
C LYS A 75 3.94 -0.86 -8.81
N ILE A 76 5.11 -0.24 -8.90
CA ILE A 76 6.39 -0.94 -8.97
C ILE A 76 7.19 -0.67 -7.71
N THR A 77 7.67 -1.73 -7.07
CA THR A 77 8.52 -1.66 -5.87
C THR A 77 9.62 -2.72 -5.92
N ALA A 78 10.59 -2.64 -5.01
CA ALA A 78 11.62 -3.66 -4.89
C ALA A 78 11.03 -5.05 -4.61
N SER A 79 11.56 -6.11 -5.25
CA SER A 79 11.04 -7.48 -5.14
C SER A 79 11.01 -8.01 -3.71
N ARG A 80 11.91 -7.54 -2.83
CA ARG A 80 11.88 -7.85 -1.38
C ARG A 80 10.56 -7.48 -0.69
N ASN A 81 9.76 -6.58 -1.28
CA ASN A 81 8.46 -6.17 -0.75
C ASN A 81 7.31 -7.04 -1.27
N ALA A 82 7.53 -7.95 -2.21
CA ALA A 82 6.47 -8.66 -2.91
C ALA A 82 5.63 -9.54 -1.97
N ALA A 83 6.29 -10.38 -1.17
CA ALA A 83 5.62 -11.23 -0.18
C ALA A 83 4.72 -10.44 0.77
N ARG A 84 5.14 -9.22 1.15
CA ARG A 84 4.33 -8.34 2.00
C ARG A 84 3.09 -7.82 1.27
N ILE A 85 3.22 -7.43 0.01
CA ILE A 85 2.09 -6.91 -0.78
C ILE A 85 1.11 -8.04 -1.11
N GLU A 86 1.61 -9.22 -1.47
CA GLU A 86 0.78 -10.42 -1.69
C GLU A 86 0.02 -10.82 -0.42
N ALA A 87 0.66 -10.77 0.75
CA ALA A 87 -0.02 -11.03 2.02
C ALA A 87 -1.15 -10.01 2.28
N ALA A 88 -0.93 -8.73 1.97
CA ALA A 88 -1.96 -7.70 2.08
C ALA A 88 -3.11 -7.92 1.07
N ASP A 89 -2.80 -8.34 -0.15
CA ASP A 89 -3.80 -8.65 -1.17
C ASP A 89 -4.64 -9.88 -0.79
N ARG A 90 -4.02 -10.92 -0.22
CA ARG A 90 -4.75 -12.07 0.35
C ARG A 90 -5.75 -11.65 1.42
N MET A 91 -5.38 -10.70 2.29
CA MET A 91 -6.30 -10.15 3.29
C MET A 91 -7.43 -9.35 2.64
N ALA A 92 -7.12 -8.54 1.62
CA ALA A 92 -8.13 -7.80 0.88
C ALA A 92 -9.12 -8.75 0.19
N ALA A 93 -8.62 -9.76 -0.54
CA ALA A 93 -9.44 -10.77 -1.18
C ALA A 93 -10.35 -11.49 -0.20
N PHE A 94 -9.84 -11.91 0.97
CA PHE A 94 -10.65 -12.50 2.03
C PHE A 94 -11.76 -11.55 2.49
N ALA A 95 -11.46 -10.28 2.77
CA ALA A 95 -12.47 -9.30 3.16
C ALA A 95 -13.52 -9.09 2.06
N GLY A 96 -13.11 -9.15 0.78
CA GLY A 96 -14.02 -9.10 -0.37
C GLY A 96 -15.03 -10.24 -0.41
N THR A 97 -14.66 -11.45 0.06
CA THR A 97 -15.62 -12.57 0.20
C THR A 97 -16.69 -12.35 1.28
N HIS A 98 -16.49 -11.35 2.15
CA HIS A 98 -17.43 -10.91 3.18
C HIS A 98 -18.02 -9.54 2.84
N GLU A 99 -18.24 -9.27 1.54
CA GLU A 99 -18.93 -8.06 1.05
C GLU A 99 -18.27 -6.72 1.41
N VAL A 100 -17.02 -6.74 1.88
CA VAL A 100 -16.25 -5.51 2.08
C VAL A 100 -15.77 -5.00 0.72
N ARG A 101 -16.05 -3.74 0.42
CA ARG A 101 -15.54 -3.09 -0.80
C ARG A 101 -14.02 -2.92 -0.69
N VAL A 102 -13.28 -3.72 -1.44
CA VAL A 102 -11.82 -3.75 -1.47
C VAL A 102 -11.29 -3.62 -2.89
N ASN A 103 -10.05 -3.18 -3.03
CA ASN A 103 -9.33 -3.18 -4.31
C ASN A 103 -8.27 -4.28 -4.28
N CYS A 104 -8.47 -5.33 -5.08
CA CYS A 104 -7.55 -6.47 -5.16
C CYS A 104 -6.68 -6.41 -6.41
N LEU A 105 -5.58 -7.15 -6.39
CA LEU A 105 -4.73 -7.36 -7.55
C LEU A 105 -5.53 -7.93 -8.71
N LEU A 106 -5.17 -7.50 -9.92
CA LEU A 106 -5.66 -8.10 -11.14
C LEU A 106 -5.09 -9.52 -11.29
N PRO A 107 -5.82 -10.45 -11.94
CA PRO A 107 -5.31 -11.76 -12.26
C PRO A 107 -3.98 -11.69 -13.03
N GLY A 108 -3.03 -12.55 -12.66
CA GLY A 108 -1.70 -12.60 -13.28
C GLY A 108 -0.71 -11.54 -12.76
N PHE A 109 -1.01 -10.92 -11.61
CA PHE A 109 -0.07 -10.10 -10.83
C PHE A 109 0.19 -10.74 -9.46
N PRO A 110 1.37 -10.53 -8.85
CA PRO A 110 2.46 -9.68 -9.33
C PRO A 110 3.22 -10.23 -10.55
N ARG A 111 3.92 -9.34 -11.25
CA ARG A 111 4.85 -9.67 -12.34
C ARG A 111 6.24 -9.12 -12.06
N SER A 112 7.26 -9.69 -12.71
CA SER A 112 8.61 -9.12 -12.69
C SER A 112 8.71 -7.96 -13.68
N ALA A 113 9.27 -6.83 -13.25
CA ALA A 113 9.61 -5.71 -14.13
C ALA A 113 11.10 -5.74 -14.51
N GLU A 114 11.99 -6.00 -13.55
CA GLU A 114 13.44 -6.11 -13.73
C GLU A 114 14.02 -7.00 -12.62
N THR A 115 15.33 -7.28 -12.65
CA THR A 115 16.07 -8.16 -11.71
C THR A 115 15.74 -7.94 -10.23
N ASN A 116 15.32 -6.73 -9.83
CA ASN A 116 15.01 -6.41 -8.44
C ASN A 116 13.67 -5.69 -8.24
N HIS A 117 12.76 -5.72 -9.21
CA HIS A 117 11.47 -5.03 -9.13
C HIS A 117 10.28 -5.95 -9.38
N ALA A 118 9.28 -5.83 -8.52
CA ALA A 118 7.97 -6.45 -8.67
C ALA A 118 6.92 -5.39 -9.02
N LEU A 119 6.05 -5.75 -9.95
CA LEU A 119 5.00 -4.93 -10.51
C LEU A 119 3.64 -5.50 -10.10
N PHE A 120 2.80 -4.64 -9.56
CA PHE A 120 1.47 -4.94 -9.04
C PHE A 120 0.45 -4.09 -9.80
N ALA A 121 -0.64 -4.68 -10.26
CA ALA A 121 -1.68 -3.94 -10.97
C ALA A 121 -3.05 -4.15 -10.34
N TYR A 122 -3.84 -3.09 -10.32
CA TYR A 122 -5.16 -3.01 -9.69
C TYR A 122 -6.13 -2.29 -10.64
N PRO A 123 -7.44 -2.51 -10.51
CA PRO A 123 -8.43 -1.56 -10.98
C PRO A 123 -8.08 -0.15 -10.49
N TYR A 124 -8.10 0.83 -11.39
CA TYR A 124 -7.99 2.23 -10.99
C TYR A 124 -9.31 2.67 -10.37
N ILE A 125 -9.24 3.19 -9.14
CA ILE A 125 -10.39 3.76 -8.44
C ILE A 125 -10.20 5.27 -8.42
N ASP A 126 -11.12 5.97 -9.05
CA ASP A 126 -11.20 7.43 -8.92
C ASP A 126 -11.94 7.75 -7.62
N GLY A 127 -11.17 7.93 -6.56
CA GLY A 127 -11.67 8.13 -5.20
C GLY A 127 -11.57 9.59 -4.80
N SER A 128 -12.50 10.02 -3.95
CA SER A 128 -12.45 11.31 -3.27
C SER A 128 -12.08 11.13 -1.80
N PHE A 129 -11.46 12.15 -1.21
CA PHE A 129 -11.27 12.21 0.23
C PHE A 129 -12.57 12.61 0.92
N SER A 130 -12.74 12.18 2.17
CA SER A 130 -13.88 12.61 2.99
C SER A 130 -13.71 14.09 3.35
N SER A 131 -14.78 14.86 3.15
CA SER A 131 -14.87 16.28 3.51
C SER A 131 -14.90 16.52 5.02
N GLY A 132 -15.04 15.46 5.83
CA GLY A 132 -15.24 15.56 7.28
C GLY A 132 -16.70 15.80 7.68
N ASP A 133 -17.62 15.85 6.71
CA ASP A 133 -19.05 15.89 6.96
C ASP A 133 -19.52 14.68 7.83
N PRO A 134 -20.40 14.89 8.82
CA PRO A 134 -20.86 13.82 9.71
C PRO A 134 -21.41 12.58 9.01
N GLN A 135 -22.12 12.72 7.88
CA GLN A 135 -22.68 11.59 7.14
C GLN A 135 -21.57 10.77 6.46
N GLN A 136 -20.57 11.45 5.90
CA GLN A 136 -19.39 10.79 5.31
C GLN A 136 -18.56 10.09 6.38
N LEU A 137 -18.39 10.70 7.55
CA LEU A 137 -17.70 10.09 8.69
C LEU A 137 -18.47 8.87 9.23
N ALA A 138 -19.79 8.94 9.34
CA ALA A 138 -20.63 7.80 9.72
C ALA A 138 -20.47 6.64 8.72
N SER A 139 -20.51 6.94 7.42
CA SER A 139 -20.32 5.96 6.35
C SER A 139 -18.93 5.32 6.39
N LEU A 140 -17.88 6.12 6.65
CA LEU A 140 -16.52 5.63 6.85
C LEU A 140 -16.43 4.71 8.08
N GLY A 141 -17.05 5.11 9.20
CA GLY A 141 -17.11 4.31 10.43
C GLY A 141 -17.80 2.96 10.20
N GLN A 142 -18.91 2.94 9.46
CA GLN A 142 -19.59 1.71 9.06
C GLN A 142 -18.70 0.82 8.19
N ALA A 143 -18.01 1.39 7.19
CA ALA A 143 -17.09 0.63 6.33
C ALA A 143 -15.94 0.00 7.13
N VAL A 144 -15.36 0.73 8.10
CA VAL A 144 -14.30 0.23 8.99
C VAL A 144 -14.83 -0.86 9.92
N ALA A 145 -16.02 -0.68 10.50
CA ALA A 145 -16.66 -1.68 11.35
C ALA A 145 -16.93 -2.98 10.56
N HIS A 146 -17.41 -2.87 9.32
CA HIS A 146 -17.64 -4.01 8.44
C HIS A 146 -16.33 -4.74 8.12
N LEU A 147 -15.26 -4.00 7.79
CA LEU A 147 -13.93 -4.58 7.60
C LEU A 147 -13.46 -5.35 8.85
N HIS A 148 -13.63 -4.79 10.05
CA HIS A 148 -13.26 -5.46 11.29
C HIS A 148 -14.06 -6.74 11.54
N GLN A 149 -15.37 -6.71 11.26
CA GLN A 149 -16.24 -7.89 11.37
C GLN A 149 -15.79 -8.99 10.42
N ALA A 150 -15.48 -8.65 9.16
CA ALA A 150 -14.92 -9.59 8.19
C ALA A 150 -13.59 -10.18 8.68
N LEU A 151 -12.62 -9.34 9.04
CA LEU A 151 -11.30 -9.78 9.49
C LEU A 151 -11.32 -10.61 10.79
N ARG A 152 -12.35 -10.47 11.63
CA ARG A 152 -12.54 -11.33 12.81
C ARG A 152 -12.78 -12.79 12.43
N GLN A 153 -13.28 -13.06 11.23
CA GLN A 153 -13.61 -14.40 10.74
C GLN A 153 -12.48 -15.02 9.91
N CYS A 154 -11.33 -14.35 9.76
CA CYS A 154 -10.25 -14.87 8.92
C CYS A 154 -9.58 -16.11 9.53
N PRO A 155 -9.18 -17.11 8.71
CA PRO A 155 -8.53 -18.33 9.20
C PRO A 155 -7.23 -18.07 9.96
N TRP A 156 -6.52 -17.00 9.60
CA TRP A 156 -5.25 -16.57 10.21
C TRP A 156 -5.46 -15.45 11.25
N GLN A 157 -6.60 -15.42 11.93
CA GLN A 157 -6.91 -14.40 12.94
C GLN A 157 -5.87 -14.33 14.08
N GLN A 158 -5.24 -15.46 14.43
CA GLN A 158 -4.21 -15.51 15.46
C GLN A 158 -2.96 -14.74 15.03
N ASP A 159 -2.52 -14.91 13.79
CA ASP A 159 -1.39 -14.17 13.22
C ASP A 159 -1.67 -12.67 13.18
N VAL A 160 -2.89 -12.29 12.74
CA VAL A 160 -3.31 -10.88 12.70
C VAL A 160 -3.28 -10.27 14.11
N ARG A 161 -3.81 -10.99 15.11
CA ARG A 161 -3.76 -10.55 16.51
C ARG A 161 -2.33 -10.47 17.03
N HIS A 162 -1.51 -11.48 16.78
CA HIS A 162 -0.12 -11.53 17.22
C HIS A 162 0.69 -10.35 16.64
N HIS A 163 0.62 -10.13 15.32
CA HIS A 163 1.29 -9.02 14.66
C HIS A 163 0.73 -7.66 15.11
N GLY A 164 -0.59 -7.55 15.30
CA GLY A 164 -1.25 -6.36 15.84
C GLY A 164 -0.74 -6.00 17.24
N SER A 165 -0.69 -6.97 18.16
CA SER A 165 -0.19 -6.80 19.52
C SER A 165 1.30 -6.46 19.55
N ALA A 166 2.12 -7.18 18.77
CA ALA A 166 3.56 -6.89 18.66
C ALA A 166 3.82 -5.46 18.18
N ARG A 167 3.04 -4.99 17.19
CA ARG A 167 3.08 -3.61 16.72
C ARG A 167 2.66 -2.61 17.78
N GLN A 168 1.56 -2.88 18.48
CA GLN A 168 1.09 -1.99 19.55
C GLN A 168 2.15 -1.85 20.65
N GLN A 169 2.80 -2.95 21.04
CA GLN A 169 3.89 -2.93 22.00
C GLN A 169 5.09 -2.12 21.49
N MET A 170 5.49 -2.31 20.23
CA MET A 170 6.55 -1.54 19.60
C MET A 170 6.24 -0.04 19.62
N LEU A 171 5.01 0.36 19.28
CA LEU A 171 4.58 1.77 19.28
C LEU A 171 4.60 2.36 20.70
N ARG A 172 4.14 1.60 21.70
CA ARG A 172 4.19 2.01 23.12
C ARG A 172 5.63 2.21 23.59
N ASN A 173 6.51 1.25 23.34
CA ASN A 173 7.93 1.34 23.68
C ASN A 173 8.56 2.57 23.01
N ARG A 174 8.21 2.84 21.74
CA ARG A 174 8.75 4.00 21.03
C ARG A 174 8.26 5.33 21.60
N LEU A 175 6.97 5.42 21.92
CA LEU A 175 6.41 6.60 22.56
C LEU A 175 7.09 6.89 23.91
N GLN A 176 7.41 5.85 24.67
CA GLN A 176 8.16 5.97 25.92
C GLN A 176 9.59 6.49 25.68
N GLN A 177 10.31 5.96 24.68
CA GLN A 177 11.65 6.43 24.31
C GLN A 177 11.64 7.92 23.89
N ILE A 178 10.61 8.37 23.16
CA ILE A 178 10.45 9.78 22.78
C ILE A 178 10.25 10.64 24.04
N ARG A 179 9.35 10.23 24.94
CA ARG A 179 9.07 10.94 26.20
C ARG A 179 10.30 11.05 27.10
N GLN A 180 11.20 10.07 27.03
CA GLN A 180 12.46 10.03 27.79
C GLN A 180 13.62 10.75 27.09
N GLY A 181 13.39 11.39 25.93
CA GLY A 181 14.44 12.06 25.16
C GLY A 181 15.46 11.11 24.52
N GLN A 182 15.25 9.79 24.60
CA GLN A 182 16.15 8.76 24.06
C GLN A 182 16.06 8.65 22.53
N CYS A 183 15.05 9.26 21.91
CA CYS A 183 15.00 9.45 20.48
C CYS A 183 14.19 10.69 20.08
N HIS A 184 14.65 11.42 19.07
CA HIS A 184 14.00 12.64 18.58
C HIS A 184 12.90 12.40 17.53
N GLY A 185 12.47 11.15 17.36
CA GLY A 185 11.50 10.75 16.35
C GLY A 185 11.56 9.26 16.07
N ILE A 186 10.71 8.75 15.18
CA ILE A 186 10.73 7.33 14.78
C ILE A 186 11.87 7.17 13.72
N PRO A 187 12.85 6.25 13.85
CA PRO A 187 14.24 6.47 13.39
C PRO A 187 14.51 6.03 11.95
N ALA A 188 14.81 6.90 10.97
CA ALA A 188 14.89 6.72 9.47
C ALA A 188 14.96 5.30 8.79
N ALA A 189 15.44 4.24 9.43
CA ALA A 189 15.44 2.84 8.98
C ALA A 189 14.07 2.17 8.71
N ALA A 190 12.93 2.88 8.76
CA ALA A 190 11.65 2.45 8.17
C ALA A 190 11.21 3.33 6.99
N VAL A 191 12.06 4.27 6.58
CA VAL A 191 11.91 5.18 5.45
C VAL A 191 12.84 4.76 4.30
N SER A 192 13.90 3.99 4.59
CA SER A 192 14.77 3.41 3.57
C SER A 192 14.29 2.01 3.16
N LEU A 193 13.26 1.96 2.31
CA LEU A 193 13.00 0.84 1.38
C LEU A 193 12.79 1.38 -0.02
#